data_AF-A0A0C3IG48-F1
#
_entry.id   AF-A0A0C3IG48-F1
#
_cell.length_a   1.000
_cell.length_b   1.000
_cell.length_c   1.000
_cell.angle_alpha   90.00
_cell.angle_beta   90.00
_cell.angle_gamma   90.00
#
_symmetry.space_group_name_H-M   'P 1'
#
loop_
_entity.id
_entity.type
_entity.pdbx_description
1 polymer ?
#
loop_
_entity_poly.entity_id
_entity_poly.type
_entity_poly.pdbx_seq_one_letter_code
_entity_poly.pdbx_strand_id
1 'polypeptide(L)'
;PPGAIPPNPIPSKGIFQLDVDSDIWQGGLEELSASTPCWLADESVHKGIRLMLEVDHCNEEERRLSREQSIIWEWFSMEWLSVKST
;
A
#
# COMPACT_ATOMS: atom_id res chain seq x y z
N PRO A 1 15.99 -14.91 -14.60
CA PRO A 1 16.94 -14.38 -15.62
C PRO A 1 18.19 -15.27 -15.63
N PRO A 2 19.00 -15.25 -16.71
CA PRO A 2 20.31 -15.91 -16.69
C PRO A 2 21.09 -15.46 -15.42
N GLY A 3 21.49 -16.41 -14.57
CA GLY A 3 22.18 -16.14 -13.31
C GLY A 3 21.30 -15.95 -12.06
N ALA A 4 19.98 -16.09 -12.16
CA ALA A 4 19.12 -16.06 -10.97
C ALA A 4 19.34 -17.31 -10.11
N ILE A 5 19.79 -17.10 -8.88
CA ILE A 5 19.91 -18.15 -7.86
C ILE A 5 18.58 -18.20 -7.09
N PRO A 6 17.89 -19.35 -7.03
CA PRO A 6 16.67 -19.46 -6.25
C PRO A 6 16.97 -19.27 -4.76
N PRO A 7 16.10 -18.59 -4.00
CA PRO A 7 16.25 -18.49 -2.55
C PRO A 7 16.16 -19.87 -1.91
N ASN A 8 16.71 -19.98 -0.70
CA ASN A 8 16.65 -21.23 0.06
C ASN A 8 15.18 -21.64 0.30
N PRO A 9 14.84 -22.92 0.12
CA PRO A 9 13.47 -23.40 0.34
C PRO A 9 13.03 -23.15 1.78
N ILE A 10 11.84 -22.56 1.94
CA ILE A 10 11.27 -22.33 3.27
C ILE A 10 10.83 -23.68 3.85
N PRO A 11 11.28 -24.06 5.06
CA PRO A 11 10.86 -25.32 5.68
C PRO A 11 9.36 -25.31 5.97
N SER A 12 8.66 -26.33 5.46
CA SER A 12 7.21 -26.48 5.65
C SER A 12 6.82 -26.89 7.07
N LYS A 13 7.74 -27.55 7.79
CA LYS A 13 7.56 -27.97 9.17
C LYS A 13 7.97 -26.84 10.12
N GLY A 14 7.07 -26.47 11.04
CA GLY A 14 7.37 -25.43 12.03
C GLY A 14 7.28 -24.01 11.49
N ILE A 15 6.67 -23.80 10.31
CA ILE A 15 6.53 -22.46 9.70
C ILE A 15 5.83 -21.46 10.64
N PHE A 16 4.86 -21.91 11.42
CA PHE A 16 4.16 -21.05 12.39
C PHE A 16 4.91 -20.87 13.72
N GLN A 17 6.11 -21.45 13.84
CA GLN A 17 6.99 -21.36 15.01
C GLN A 17 8.24 -20.53 14.71
N LEU A 18 8.32 -19.95 13.51
CA LEU A 18 9.41 -19.08 13.09
C LEU A 18 9.36 -17.77 13.89
N ASP A 19 10.48 -17.42 14.51
CA ASP A 19 10.69 -16.15 15.19
C ASP A 19 11.27 -15.09 14.23
N VAL A 20 11.25 -13.82 14.62
CA VAL A 20 11.80 -12.68 13.86
C VAL A 20 13.29 -12.86 13.54
N ASP A 21 14.03 -13.58 14.38
CA ASP A 21 15.46 -13.87 14.18
C ASP A 21 15.73 -15.08 13.27
N SER A 22 14.69 -15.74 12.73
CA SER A 22 14.86 -16.91 11.88
C SER A 22 15.55 -16.57 10.56
N ASP A 23 16.43 -17.45 10.06
CA ASP A 23 17.23 -17.26 8.85
C ASP A 23 16.42 -16.92 7.58
N ILE A 24 15.13 -17.24 7.55
CA ILE A 24 14.22 -16.85 6.45
C ILE A 24 14.10 -15.33 6.27
N TRP A 25 14.35 -14.56 7.34
CA TRP A 25 14.29 -13.10 7.35
C TRP A 25 15.64 -12.46 7.00
N GLN A 26 16.73 -13.23 6.94
CA GLN A 26 18.09 -12.72 6.70
C GLN A 26 18.37 -12.35 5.24
N GLY A 27 17.55 -12.81 4.28
CA GLY A 27 17.72 -12.46 2.86
C GLY A 27 17.26 -11.03 2.48
N GLY A 28 16.65 -10.29 3.41
CA GLY A 28 16.20 -8.92 3.18
C GLY A 28 17.07 -7.84 3.82
N LEU A 29 18.08 -8.24 4.60
CA LEU A 29 18.90 -7.34 5.42
C LEU A 29 20.40 -7.66 5.24
N GLU A 30 20.80 -8.03 4.03
CA GLU A 30 22.22 -8.01 3.69
C GLU A 30 22.72 -6.56 3.81
N GLU A 31 23.91 -6.41 4.40
CA GLU A 31 24.62 -5.13 4.56
C GLU A 31 24.50 -4.32 3.26
N LEU A 32 23.86 -3.14 3.33
CA LEU A 32 23.52 -2.33 2.15
C LEU A 32 24.75 -2.16 1.25
N SER A 33 24.80 -2.96 0.19
CA SER A 33 25.89 -2.96 -0.78
C SER A 33 25.75 -1.76 -1.72
N ALA A 34 26.81 -1.42 -2.44
CA ALA A 34 26.75 -0.43 -3.51
C ALA A 34 25.78 -0.81 -4.65
N SER A 35 25.33 -2.07 -4.71
CA SER A 35 24.33 -2.56 -5.66
C SER A 35 22.89 -2.52 -5.14
N THR A 36 22.64 -2.09 -3.90
CA THR A 36 21.29 -2.06 -3.35
C THR A 36 20.44 -1.02 -4.09
N PRO A 37 19.21 -1.37 -4.52
CA PRO A 37 18.33 -0.42 -5.19
C PRO A 37 18.04 0.81 -4.31
N CYS A 38 18.02 2.01 -4.92
CA CYS A 38 17.80 3.24 -4.18
C CYS A 38 16.44 3.28 -3.46
N TRP A 39 15.41 2.60 -3.98
CA TRP A 39 14.10 2.51 -3.29
C TRP A 39 14.16 1.75 -1.96
N LEU A 40 15.26 1.04 -1.68
CA LEU A 40 15.50 0.30 -0.45
C LEU A 40 16.58 0.94 0.44
N ALA A 41 17.55 1.65 -0.17
CA ALA A 41 18.74 2.18 0.52
C ALA A 41 18.74 3.70 0.70
N ASP A 42 17.96 4.46 -0.07
CA ASP A 42 17.99 5.92 -0.10
C ASP A 42 16.74 6.52 0.54
N GLU A 43 16.92 7.20 1.67
CA GLU A 43 15.82 7.83 2.39
C GLU A 43 15.16 8.99 1.64
N SER A 44 15.88 9.66 0.73
CA SER A 44 15.27 10.66 -0.13
C SER A 44 14.30 10.02 -1.12
N VAL A 45 14.63 8.83 -1.64
CA VAL A 45 13.75 8.05 -2.51
C VAL A 45 12.54 7.53 -1.73
N HIS A 46 12.72 7.03 -0.50
CA HIS A 46 11.59 6.65 0.36
C HIS A 46 10.61 7.80 0.59
N LYS A 47 11.14 8.99 0.93
CA LYS A 47 10.33 10.19 1.12
C LYS A 47 9.61 10.58 -0.17
N GLY A 48 10.29 10.53 -1.31
CA GLY A 48 9.70 10.79 -2.62
C GLY A 48 8.54 9.85 -2.95
N ILE A 49 8.72 8.54 -2.76
CA ILE A 49 7.68 7.53 -2.98
C ILE A 49 6.48 7.80 -2.05
N ARG A 50 6.72 8.06 -0.77
CA ARG A 50 5.64 8.33 0.20
C ARG A 50 4.84 9.57 -0.17
N LEU A 51 5.52 10.66 -0.52
CA LEU A 51 4.87 11.91 -0.92
C LEU A 51 4.05 11.74 -2.20
N MET A 52 4.56 10.99 -3.19
CA MET A 52 3.83 10.69 -4.42
C MET A 52 2.54 9.92 -4.12
N LEU A 53 2.64 8.86 -3.32
CA LEU A 53 1.49 8.05 -2.92
C LEU A 53 0.46 8.85 -2.11
N GLU A 54 0.93 9.75 -1.24
CA GLU A 54 0.06 10.62 -0.45
C GLU A 54 -0.74 11.58 -1.34
N VAL A 55 -0.09 12.18 -2.34
CA VAL A 55 -0.78 13.02 -3.33
C VAL A 55 -1.82 12.22 -4.12
N ASP A 56 -1.48 11.02 -4.58
CA ASP A 56 -2.40 10.17 -5.32
C ASP A 56 -3.61 9.76 -4.48
N HIS A 57 -3.39 9.38 -3.21
CA HIS A 57 -4.46 9.09 -2.26
C HIS A 57 -5.35 10.30 -1.99
N CYS A 58 -4.78 11.49 -1.80
CA CYS A 58 -5.58 12.71 -1.62
C CYS A 58 -6.49 12.97 -2.83
N ASN A 59 -5.95 12.81 -4.05
CA ASN A 59 -6.72 12.98 -5.27
C ASN A 59 -7.83 11.92 -5.40
N GLU A 60 -7.56 10.67 -5.05
CA GLU A 60 -8.56 9.61 -5.04
C GLU A 60 -9.69 9.91 -4.04
N GLU A 61 -9.31 10.30 -2.82
CA GLU A 61 -10.25 10.61 -1.76
C GLU A 61 -11.15 11.80 -2.12
N GLU A 62 -10.59 12.87 -2.69
CA GLU A 62 -11.36 14.02 -3.14
C GLU A 62 -12.42 13.63 -4.18
N ARG A 63 -12.06 12.77 -5.15
CA ARG A 63 -13.01 12.25 -6.15
C ARG A 63 -14.10 11.40 -5.49
N ARG A 64 -13.73 10.55 -4.53
CA ARG A 64 -14.67 9.71 -3.78
C ARG A 64 -15.66 10.57 -3.00
N LEU A 65 -15.17 11.53 -2.22
CA LEU A 65 -16.00 12.45 -1.44
C LEU A 65 -16.93 13.29 -2.32
N SER A 66 -16.44 13.78 -3.46
CA SER A 66 -17.27 14.52 -4.42
C SER A 66 -18.44 13.69 -4.94
N ARG A 67 -18.19 12.39 -5.21
CA ARG A 67 -19.23 11.45 -5.64
C ARG A 67 -20.22 11.16 -4.51
N GLU A 68 -19.73 10.86 -3.32
CA GLU A 68 -20.58 10.59 -2.15
C GLU A 68 -21.47 11.79 -1.81
N GLN A 69 -20.90 13.01 -1.83
CA GLN A 69 -21.65 14.25 -1.66
C GLN A 69 -22.77 14.38 -2.69
N SER A 70 -22.47 14.15 -3.97
CA SER A 70 -23.47 14.25 -5.05
C SER A 70 -24.64 13.29 -4.83
N ILE A 71 -24.34 12.04 -4.47
CA ILE A 71 -25.35 11.01 -4.18
C ILE A 71 -26.22 11.41 -2.99
N ILE A 72 -25.62 11.91 -1.91
CA ILE A 72 -26.36 12.33 -0.71
C ILE A 72 -27.30 13.49 -1.03
N TRP A 73 -26.84 14.48 -1.81
CA TRP A 73 -27.68 15.61 -2.21
C TRP A 73 -28.84 15.19 -3.10
N GLU A 74 -28.60 14.31 -4.06
CA GLU A 74 -29.65 13.78 -4.93
C GLU A 74 -30.70 13.02 -4.11
N TRP A 75 -30.26 12.11 -3.25
CA TRP A 75 -31.15 11.36 -2.38
C TRP A 75 -31.97 12.26 -1.45
N PHE A 76 -31.32 13.20 -0.74
CA PHE A 76 -32.01 14.13 0.15
C PHE A 76 -33.04 14.99 -0.60
N SER A 77 -32.71 15.45 -1.81
CA SER A 77 -33.62 16.25 -2.61
C SER A 77 -34.87 15.47 -3.02
N MET A 78 -34.70 14.20 -3.41
CA MET A 78 -35.83 13.31 -3.73
C MET A 78 -36.71 13.05 -2.51
N GLU A 79 -36.11 12.73 -1.36
CA GLU A 79 -36.85 12.52 -0.10
C GLU A 79 -37.61 13.78 0.32
N TRP A 80 -36.97 14.95 0.24
CA TRP A 80 -37.61 16.22 0.58
C TRP A 80 -38.81 16.52 -0.30
N LEU A 81 -38.72 16.28 -1.61
CA LEU A 81 -39.83 16.46 -2.54
C LEU A 81 -40.98 15.49 -2.26
N SER A 82 -40.67 14.24 -1.87
CA SER A 82 -41.68 13.25 -1.47
C SER A 82 -42.47 13.71 -0.24
N VAL A 83 -41.77 14.18 0.80
CA VAL A 83 -42.40 14.71 2.03
C VAL A 83 -43.26 15.94 1.73
N LYS A 84 -42.82 16.83 0.84
CA LYS A 84 -43.59 18.03 0.47
C LYS A 84 -44.83 17.77 -0.38
N SER A 85 -44.86 16.63 -1.07
CA SER A 85 -45.98 16.24 -1.95
C SER A 85 -47.07 15.46 -1.22
N THR A 86 -46.88 15.20 0.09
CA THR A 86 -47.82 14.50 0.99
C THR A 86 -48.51 15.53 1.89
#